data_AF-A0A3N5SY07-F1
#
_entry.id   AF-A0A3N5SY07-F1
#
_cell.length_a   1.000
_cell.length_b   1.000
_cell.length_c   1.000
_cell.angle_alpha   90.00
_cell.angle_beta   90.00
_cell.angle_gamma   90.00
#
_symmetry.space_group_name_H-M   'P 1'
#
loop_
_entity.id
_entity.type
_entity.pdbx_description
1 polymer ?
#
loop_
_entity_poly.entity_id
_entity_poly.type
_entity_poly.pdbx_seq_one_letter_code
_entity_poly.pdbx_strand_id
1 'polypeptide(L)' 'MNERMKRAQLIAKHGSISAAVESGTMPQFQDLSLSEAIVLGLYNQGVRKYVGIFGHGTTDIAEVLRIY' A
#
# COMPACT_ATOMS: atom_id res chain seq x y z
N MET A 1 1.23 -14.15 -8.10
CA MET A 1 0.57 -12.97 -7.51
C MET A 1 1.63 -11.90 -7.34
N ASN A 2 1.43 -10.66 -7.79
CA ASN A 2 2.39 -9.57 -7.56
C ASN A 2 2.48 -9.30 -6.03
N GLU A 3 3.69 -9.16 -5.46
CA GLU A 3 3.90 -8.97 -4.01
C GLU A 3 3.10 -7.79 -3.45
N ARG A 4 2.97 -6.71 -4.24
CA ARG A 4 2.10 -5.55 -3.94
C ARG A 4 0.64 -5.94 -3.71
N MET A 5 0.06 -6.78 -4.57
CA MET A 5 -1.34 -7.23 -4.43
C MET A 5 -1.53 -8.13 -3.22
N LYS A 6 -0.55 -9.02 -2.95
CA LYS A 6 -0.56 -9.87 -1.76
C LYS A 6 -0.55 -9.02 -0.49
N ARG A 7 0.30 -7.99 -0.44
CA ARG A 7 0.37 -7.04 0.67
C ARG A 7 -0.94 -6.30 0.90
N ALA A 8 -1.52 -5.74 -0.17
CA ALA A 8 -2.82 -5.07 -0.11
C ALA A 8 -3.93 -5.99 0.44
N GLN A 9 -3.97 -7.26 -0.01
CA GLN A 9 -4.94 -8.23 0.49
C GLN A 9 -4.76 -8.55 1.98
N LEU A 10 -3.51 -8.69 2.45
CA LEU A 10 -3.23 -8.91 3.87
C LEU A 10 -3.67 -7.70 4.71
N ILE A 11 -3.33 -6.49 4.28
CA ILE A 11 -3.75 -5.26 4.97
C ILE A 11 -5.28 -5.14 5.00
N ALA A 12 -5.97 -5.40 3.88
CA ALA A 12 -7.42 -5.37 3.83
C ALA A 12 -8.07 -6.42 4.75
N LYS A 13 -7.50 -7.63 4.81
CA LYS A 13 -7.97 -8.73 5.67
C LYS A 13 -7.85 -8.38 7.17
N HIS A 14 -6.75 -7.75 7.56
CA HIS A 14 -6.47 -7.42 8.96
C HIS A 14 -6.96 -6.03 9.38
N GLY A 15 -7.40 -5.20 8.43
CA GLY A 15 -7.93 -3.85 8.65
C GLY A 15 -6.88 -2.77 8.91
N SER A 16 -5.61 -3.14 9.14
CA SER A 16 -4.49 -2.20 9.27
C SER A 16 -3.16 -2.87 8.95
N ILE A 17 -2.13 -2.06 8.69
CA ILE A 17 -0.76 -2.52 8.48
C ILE A 17 -0.22 -3.17 9.76
N SER A 18 -0.42 -2.53 10.93
CA SER A 18 0.03 -3.06 12.22
C SER A 18 -0.56 -4.43 12.51
N ALA A 19 -1.88 -4.59 12.37
CA ALA A 19 -2.56 -5.86 12.61
C ALA A 19 -2.09 -6.98 11.65
N ALA A 20 -1.77 -6.64 10.39
CA ALA A 20 -1.22 -7.61 9.44
C ALA A 20 0.18 -8.09 9.88
N VAL A 21 1.05 -7.18 10.36
CA VAL A 21 2.38 -7.55 10.88
C VAL A 21 2.28 -8.33 12.21
N GLU A 22 1.48 -7.85 13.16
CA GLU A 22 1.28 -8.48 14.47
C GLU A 22 0.67 -9.87 14.37
N SER A 23 -0.17 -10.12 13.35
CA SER A 23 -0.71 -11.46 13.08
C SER A 23 0.31 -12.47 12.54
N GLY A 24 1.52 -12.01 12.19
CA GLY A 24 2.57 -12.83 11.58
C GLY A 24 2.32 -13.20 10.11
N THR A 25 1.22 -12.73 9.50
CA THR A 25 0.90 -13.02 8.09
C THR A 25 1.65 -12.12 7.11
N MET A 26 2.16 -10.98 7.58
CA MET A 26 2.98 -10.04 6.82
C MET A 26 4.32 -9.79 7.53
N PRO A 27 5.47 -10.00 6.87
CA PRO A 27 6.77 -9.68 7.46
C PRO A 27 6.89 -8.21 7.86
N GLN A 28 7.56 -7.92 8.98
CA GLN A 28 7.80 -6.55 9.47
C GLN A 28 8.60 -5.70 8.46
N PHE A 29 9.60 -6.29 7.81
CA PHE A 29 10.39 -5.63 6.78
C PHE A 29 9.90 -6.05 5.40
N GLN A 30 9.65 -5.06 4.54
CA GLN A 30 9.11 -5.26 3.20
C GLN A 30 10.02 -4.61 2.17
N ASP A 31 10.23 -5.29 1.05
CA ASP A 31 10.79 -4.68 -0.15
C ASP A 31 9.66 -4.13 -1.03
N LEU A 32 9.71 -2.83 -1.32
CA LEU A 32 8.65 -2.10 -2.01
C LEU A 32 9.19 -0.80 -2.64
N SER A 33 8.50 -0.30 -3.68
CA SER A 33 8.89 0.94 -4.34
C SER A 33 8.60 2.16 -3.46
N LEU A 34 9.32 3.26 -3.71
CA LEU A 34 9.11 4.52 -3.00
C LEU A 34 7.64 5.00 -3.09
N SER A 35 7.02 4.89 -4.28
CA SER A 35 5.62 5.29 -4.46
C SER A 35 4.67 4.47 -3.59
N GLU A 36 4.94 3.18 -3.43
CA GLU A 36 4.17 2.30 -2.55
C GLU A 36 4.37 2.66 -1.08
N ALA A 37 5.60 2.97 -0.69
CA ALA A 37 5.91 3.40 0.68
C ALA A 37 5.10 4.65 1.07
N ILE A 38 5.01 5.62 0.16
CA ILE A 38 4.28 6.87 0.39
C ILE A 38 2.78 6.59 0.59
N VAL A 39 2.16 5.79 -0.29
CA VAL A 39 0.72 5.47 -0.17
C VAL A 39 0.43 4.69 1.12
N LEU A 40 1.26 3.70 1.47
CA LEU A 40 1.12 2.97 2.72
C LEU A 40 1.33 3.85 3.95
N GLY A 41 2.27 4.79 3.90
CA GLY A 41 2.51 5.77 4.96
C GLY A 41 1.29 6.68 5.18
N LEU A 42 0.72 7.22 4.11
CA LEU A 42 -0.49 8.04 4.16
C LEU A 42 -1.69 7.22 4.65
N TYR A 43 -1.84 5.98 4.17
CA TYR A 43 -2.86 5.06 4.67
C TYR A 43 -2.71 4.80 6.18
N ASN A 44 -1.48 4.60 6.68
CA ASN A 44 -1.26 4.40 8.10
C ASN A 44 -1.62 5.64 8.95
N GLN A 45 -1.53 6.83 8.37
CA GLN A 45 -1.94 8.10 8.99
C GLN A 45 -3.45 8.36 8.89
N GLY A 46 -4.25 7.46 8.33
CA GLY A 46 -5.70 7.62 8.19
C GLY A 46 -6.13 8.35 6.92
N VAL A 47 -5.23 8.65 5.99
CA VAL A 47 -5.61 9.21 4.68
C VAL A 47 -6.30 8.13 3.84
N ARG A 48 -7.50 8.41 3.35
CA ARG A 48 -8.35 7.45 2.61
C ARG A 48 -8.88 7.98 1.27
N LYS A 49 -8.68 9.27 0.99
CA LYS A 49 -9.19 9.92 -0.21
C LYS A 49 -8.02 10.62 -0.90
N TYR A 50 -7.84 10.32 -2.17
CA TYR A 50 -6.79 10.87 -3.00
C TYR A 50 -7.44 11.54 -4.21
N VAL A 51 -6.93 12.72 -4.57
CA VAL A 51 -7.30 13.41 -5.81
C VAL A 51 -6.00 13.62 -6.58
N GLY A 52 -5.95 13.14 -7.83
CA GLY A 52 -4.75 13.18 -8.64
C GLY A 52 -5.07 13.50 -10.10
N ILE A 53 -4.15 14.22 -10.74
CA ILE A 53 -4.10 14.40 -12.19
C ILE A 53 -2.91 13.57 -12.68
N PHE A 54 -3.20 12.48 -13.38
CA PHE A 54 -2.17 11.51 -13.75
C PHE A 54 -1.60 11.77 -15.15
N GLY A 55 -0.30 11.53 -15.30
CA GLY A 55 0.44 11.54 -16.57
C GLY A 55 1.65 10.63 -16.50
N HIS A 56 2.53 10.66 -17.51
CA HIS A 56 3.67 9.75 -17.60
C HIS A 56 4.56 9.73 -16.35
N GLY A 57 4.82 10.90 -15.75
CA GLY A 57 5.63 11.04 -14.52
C GLY A 57 5.00 10.46 -13.25
N THR A 58 3.70 10.12 -13.27
CA THR A 58 2.96 9.62 -12.09
C THR A 58 2.44 8.19 -12.30
N THR A 59 2.94 7.47 -13.30
CA THR A 59 2.43 6.14 -13.66
C THR A 59 2.56 5.14 -12.49
N ASP A 60 3.72 5.08 -11.82
CA ASP A 60 3.93 4.12 -10.72
C ASP A 60 3.01 4.41 -9.52
N ILE A 61 2.89 5.68 -9.10
CA ILE A 61 1.99 6.03 -7.98
C ILE A 61 0.52 5.82 -8.32
N ALA A 62 0.11 6.05 -9.57
CA ALA A 62 -1.25 5.75 -10.02
C ALA A 62 -1.55 4.24 -9.95
N GLU A 63 -0.61 3.39 -10.37
CA GLU A 63 -0.75 1.94 -10.26
C GLU A 63 -0.73 1.45 -8.80
N VAL A 64 0.00 2.12 -7.91
CA VAL A 64 -0.08 1.84 -6.46
C VAL A 64 -1.47 2.20 -5.93
N LEU A 65 -1.96 3.41 -6.19
CA LEU A 65 -3.27 3.90 -5.73
C LEU A 65 -4.44 3.06 -6.30
N ARG A 66 -4.27 2.44 -7.46
CA ARG A 66 -5.26 1.52 -8.03
C ARG A 66 -5.43 0.24 -7.20
N ILE A 67 -4.40 -0.17 -6.45
CA ILE A 67 -4.36 -1.43 -5.71
C ILE A 67 -4.80 -1.27 -4.25
N TYR A 68 -4.47 -0.14 -3.62
CA TYR A 68 -4.72 0.15 -2.19
C TYR A 68 -5.93 1.04 -1.98
#